data_AF-A0A5A7W9L8-F1
#
_entry.id   AF-A0A5A7W9L8-F1
#
_cell.length_a   1.000
_cell.length_b   1.000
_cell.length_c   1.000
_cell.angle_alpha   90.00
_cell.angle_beta   90.00
_cell.angle_gamma   90.00
#
_symmetry.space_group_name_H-M   'P 1'
#
loop_
_entity.id
_entity.type
_entity.pdbx_description
1 polymer ?
#
loop_
_entity_poly.entity_id
_entity_poly.type
_entity_poly.pdbx_seq_one_letter_code
_entity_poly.pdbx_strand_id
1 'polypeptide(L)'
;MPSTAIRHITYDPVIRELRVTFTSGRRYAYAQVPPEVHAALSSAASRGTFFNHRIRDRFAYRELPRSGSERRSGADRQRRLRI
;
A
#
# COMPACT_ATOMS: atom_id res chain seq x y z
N MET A 1 -18.81 9.59 1.42
CA MET A 1 -17.63 10.48 1.34
C MET A 1 -16.58 9.86 0.41
N PRO A 2 -16.48 10.29 -0.85
CA PRO A 2 -15.43 9.86 -1.75
C PRO A 2 -14.17 10.72 -1.55
N SER A 3 -13.02 10.04 -1.44
CA SER A 3 -11.73 10.51 -1.99
C SER A 3 -11.19 11.84 -1.45
N THR A 4 -10.28 11.87 -0.47
CA THR A 4 -8.85 12.15 -0.73
C THR A 4 -7.97 11.73 0.45
N ALA A 5 -8.41 10.78 1.27
CA ALA A 5 -7.64 10.42 2.46
C ALA A 5 -6.30 9.74 2.13
N ILE A 6 -6.13 9.14 0.96
CA ILE A 6 -4.90 8.42 0.60
C ILE A 6 -3.89 9.40 -0.03
N ARG A 7 -2.76 9.59 0.66
CA ARG A 7 -1.64 10.41 0.21
C ARG A 7 -0.65 9.62 -0.65
N HIS A 8 -0.31 8.40 -0.23
CA HIS A 8 0.67 7.57 -0.90
C HIS A 8 0.33 6.09 -0.78
N ILE A 9 0.63 5.31 -1.81
CA ILE A 9 0.42 3.86 -1.84
C ILE A 9 1.73 3.22 -2.30
N THR A 10 2.13 2.15 -1.63
CA THR A 10 3.30 1.36 -2.01
C THR A 10 2.93 -0.10 -1.90
N TYR A 11 3.31 -0.90 -2.90
CA TYR A 11 3.00 -2.32 -2.93
C TYR A 11 4.30 -3.11 -3.06
N ASP A 12 4.43 -4.13 -2.23
CA ASP A 12 5.51 -5.09 -2.28
C ASP A 12 4.98 -6.42 -2.84
N PRO A 13 5.34 -6.82 -4.08
CA PRO A 13 4.86 -8.05 -4.68
C PRO A 13 5.48 -9.31 -4.06
N VAL A 14 6.63 -9.21 -3.38
CA VAL A 14 7.33 -10.36 -2.79
C VAL A 14 6.57 -10.87 -1.58
N ILE A 15 6.20 -9.95 -0.67
CA ILE A 15 5.44 -10.28 0.55
C ILE A 15 3.93 -10.04 0.40
N ARG A 16 3.47 -9.59 -0.77
CA ARG A 16 2.06 -9.25 -1.07
C ARG A 16 1.49 -8.26 -0.05
N GLU A 17 2.27 -7.22 0.25
CA GLU A 17 1.92 -6.21 1.25
C GLU A 17 1.61 -4.87 0.57
N LEU A 18 0.42 -4.33 0.85
CA LEU A 18 0.01 -3.01 0.40
C LEU A 18 0.12 -2.01 1.55
N ARG A 19 1.03 -1.06 1.42
CA ARG A 19 1.23 0.04 2.36
C ARG A 19 0.46 1.26 1.90
N VAL A 20 -0.41 1.77 2.76
CA VAL A 20 -1.24 2.95 2.49
C VAL A 20 -0.91 4.02 3.51
N THR A 21 -0.52 5.18 3.01
CA THR A 21 -0.28 6.38 3.81
C THR A 21 -1.43 7.34 3.61
N PHE A 22 -2.09 7.71 4.69
CA PHE A 22 -3.19 8.66 4.67
C PHE A 22 -2.68 10.11 4.81
N THR A 23 -3.49 11.08 4.38
CA THR A 23 -3.21 12.52 4.50
C THR A 23 -3.12 12.97 5.97
N SER A 24 -3.75 12.24 6.89
CA SER A 24 -3.59 12.41 8.34
C SER A 24 -2.20 11.99 8.87
N GLY A 25 -1.34 11.39 8.04
CA GLY A 25 -0.03 10.88 8.42
C GLY A 25 -0.07 9.46 9.00
N ARG A 26 -1.25 8.85 9.17
CA ARG A 26 -1.38 7.45 9.58
C ARG A 26 -0.95 6.54 8.43
N ARG A 27 -0.19 5.48 8.74
CA ARG A 27 0.30 4.50 7.78
C ARG A 27 -0.22 3.12 8.17
N TYR A 28 -0.64 2.35 7.18
CA TYR A 28 -1.12 1.00 7.40
C TYR A 28 -0.49 0.06 6.38
N ALA A 29 -0.18 -1.16 6.81
CA ALA A 29 0.22 -2.25 5.96
C ALA A 29 -0.90 -3.28 5.93
N TYR A 30 -1.39 -3.59 4.74
CA TYR A 30 -2.35 -4.65 4.46
C TYR A 30 -1.59 -5.86 3.92
N ALA A 31 -1.71 -7.00 4.60
CA ALA A 31 -1.04 -8.25 4.21
C ALA A 31 -1.92 -9.09 3.27
N GLN A 32 -1.28 -9.98 2.51
CA GLN A 32 -1.95 -10.92 1.60
C GLN A 32 -2.79 -10.22 0.51
N VAL A 33 -2.41 -9.02 0.09
CA VAL A 33 -3.09 -8.28 -0.97
C VAL A 33 -2.55 -8.77 -2.32
N PRO A 34 -3.40 -9.34 -3.20
CA PRO A 34 -2.95 -9.80 -4.51
C PRO A 34 -2.47 -8.65 -5.40
N PRO A 35 -1.52 -8.90 -6.32
CA PRO A 35 -1.04 -7.87 -7.27
C PRO A 35 -2.16 -7.35 -8.17
N GLU A 36 -3.17 -8.17 -8.47
CA GLU A 36 -4.37 -7.77 -9.22
C GLU A 36 -5.17 -6.68 -8.50
N VAL A 37 -5.27 -6.76 -7.17
CA VAL A 37 -5.96 -5.75 -6.35
C VAL A 37 -5.18 -4.44 -6.36
N HIS A 38 -3.85 -4.51 -6.32
CA HIS A 38 -2.99 -3.33 -6.49
C HIS A 38 -3.13 -2.71 -7.89
N ALA A 39 -3.14 -3.53 -8.95
CA ALA A 39 -3.34 -3.04 -10.32
C ALA A 39 -4.69 -2.36 -10.49
N ALA A 40 -5.77 -2.98 -9.98
CA ALA A 40 -7.12 -2.42 -9.99
C ALA A 40 -7.23 -1.13 -9.15
N LEU A 41 -6.54 -1.06 -8.01
CA LEU A 41 -6.45 0.16 -7.20
C LEU A 41 -5.73 1.28 -7.96
N SER A 42 -4.69 0.94 -8.72
CA SER A 42 -3.93 1.90 -9.53
C SER A 42 -4.73 2.41 -10.73
N SER A 43 -5.59 1.59 -11.32
CA SER A 43 -6.44 1.95 -12.47
C SER A 43 -7.80 2.53 -12.07
N ALA A 44 -8.19 2.46 -10.80
CA ALA A 44 -9.49 2.95 -10.33
C ALA A 44 -9.62 4.48 -10.45
N ALA A 45 -10.75 4.95 -10.96
CA ALA A 45 -11.09 6.37 -11.04
C ALA A 45 -11.10 7.06 -9.66
N SER A 46 -11.40 6.31 -8.60
CA SER A 46 -11.17 6.75 -7.22
C SER A 46 -10.49 5.67 -6.39
N ARG A 47 -9.21 5.91 -6.10
CA ARG A 47 -8.40 5.07 -5.21
C ARG A 47 -9.03 4.94 -3.81
N GLY A 48 -9.59 6.02 -3.28
CA GLY A 48 -10.21 6.04 -1.95
C GLY A 48 -11.49 5.20 -1.89
N THR A 49 -12.36 5.33 -2.89
CA THR A 49 -13.59 4.52 -2.99
C THR A 49 -13.24 3.04 -3.18
N PHE A 50 -12.32 2.72 -4.10
CA PHE A 50 -11.89 1.33 -4.32
C PHE A 50 -11.32 0.72 -3.03
N PHE A 51 -10.44 1.44 -2.35
CA PHE A 51 -9.85 0.98 -1.09
C PHE A 51 -10.91 0.67 -0.02
N ASN A 52 -11.88 1.56 0.19
CA ASN A 52 -12.93 1.34 1.19
C ASN A 52 -13.81 0.12 0.86
N HIS A 53 -14.14 -0.10 -0.41
CA HIS A 53 -15.02 -1.21 -0.82
C HIS A 53 -14.29 -2.56 -0.97
N ARG A 54 -13.03 -2.55 -1.39
CA ARG A 54 -12.30 -3.76 -1.78
C ARG A 54 -11.16 -4.13 -0.84
N ILE A 55 -10.70 -3.23 0.02
CA ILE A 55 -9.49 -3.46 0.83
C ILE A 55 -9.74 -3.37 2.33
N ARG A 56 -10.35 -2.28 2.81
CA ARG A 56 -10.44 -1.94 4.25
C ARG A 56 -10.90 -3.11 5.14
N ASP A 57 -12.00 -3.77 4.78
CA ASP A 57 -12.61 -4.84 5.58
C ASP A 57 -12.35 -6.24 5.00
N ARG A 58 -11.46 -6.35 4.01
CA ARG A 58 -11.19 -7.62 3.29
C ARG A 58 -9.80 -8.20 3.57
N PHE A 59 -8.86 -7.40 4.05
CA PHE A 59 -7.49 -7.83 4.30
C PHE A 59 -7.07 -7.49 5.72
N ALA A 60 -6.27 -8.38 6.31
CA ALA A 60 -5.63 -8.14 7.58
C ALA A 60 -4.69 -6.94 7.47
N TYR A 61 -4.79 -6.02 8.42
CA TYR A 61 -3.98 -4.81 8.43
C TYR A 61 -3.30 -4.58 9.78
N ARG A 62 -2.18 -3.88 9.73
CA ARG A 62 -1.48 -3.35 10.92
C ARG A 62 -1.17 -1.88 10.73
N GLU A 63 -1.29 -1.10 11.81
CA GLU A 63 -0.83 0.29 11.82
C GLU A 63 0.71 0.31 11.87
N LEU A 64 1.30 1.08 10.96
CA LEU A 64 2.75 1.30 10.91
C LEU A 64 3.10 2.59 11.66
N PRO A 65 4.31 2.67 12.25
CA PRO A 65 4.79 3.89 12.85
C PRO A 65 4.76 5.03 11.83
N ARG A 66 4.35 6.22 12.30
CA ARG A 66 4.45 7.44 11.49
C ARG A 66 5.92 7.61 11.10
N SER A 67 6.17 7.89 9.82
CA SER A 67 7.51 8.02 9.23
C SER A 67 8.30 9.16 9.91
N GLY A 68 8.89 8.89 11.07
CA GLY A 68 9.77 9.79 11.81
C GLY A 68 11.02 9.09 12.36
N SER A 69 11.14 7.77 12.18
CA SER A 69 12.18 6.95 12.82
C SER A 69 12.71 5.77 11.97
N GLU A 70 12.55 5.79 10.65
CA GLU A 70 13.21 4.80 9.76
C GLU A 70 14.55 5.36 9.24
N ARG A 71 15.51 5.58 10.15
CA ARG A 71 16.93 5.64 9.76
C ARG A 71 17.42 4.20 9.57
N ARG A 72 17.60 3.81 8.30
CA ARG A 72 18.34 2.62 7.80
C ARG A 72 17.77 1.24 8.14
N SER A 73 17.16 0.62 7.13
CA SER A 73 17.22 -0.81 6.77
C SER A 73 16.61 -0.87 5.36
N GLY A 74 17.30 -1.16 4.25
CA GLY A 74 18.17 -2.30 4.00
C GLY A 74 17.34 -3.39 3.29
N ALA A 75 17.66 -3.68 2.02
CA ALA A 75 17.03 -4.66 1.08
C ALA A 75 15.71 -4.16 0.43
N ASP A 76 15.43 -4.32 -0.87
CA ASP A 76 15.77 -5.40 -1.81
C ASP A 76 15.70 -4.84 -3.27
N ARG A 77 16.80 -4.77 -4.04
CA ARG A 77 17.35 -5.80 -4.92
C ARG A 77 16.47 -6.25 -6.11
N GLN A 78 15.77 -5.36 -6.83
CA GLN A 78 15.36 -5.68 -8.20
C GLN A 78 16.57 -5.59 -9.17
N ARG A 79 17.35 -6.67 -9.17
CA ARG A 79 18.41 -6.96 -10.13
C ARG A 79 17.89 -6.77 -11.56
N ARG A 80 18.59 -5.91 -12.30
CA ARG A 80 18.78 -6.05 -13.74
C ARG A 80 19.17 -7.50 -14.04
N LEU A 81 18.34 -8.24 -14.78
CA LEU A 81 18.87 -9.26 -15.68
C LEU A 81 18.82 -8.66 -17.08
N ARG A 82 19.99 -8.19 -17.52
CA ARG A 82 20.37 -8.16 -18.93
C ARG A 82 20.57 -9.61 -19.35
N ILE A 83 19.87 -10.04 -20.39
CA ILE A 83 20.39 -10.97 -21.39
C ILE A 83 20.02 -10.35 -22.73
#